data_AF-A0A410G600-F1
#
_entry.id   AF-A0A410G600-F1
#
_cell.length_a   1.000
_cell.length_b   1.000
_cell.length_c   1.000
_cell.angle_alpha   90.00
_cell.angle_beta   90.00
_cell.angle_gamma   90.00
#
_symmetry.space_group_name_H-M   'P 1'
#
loop_
_entity.id
_entity.type
_entity.pdbx_description
1 polymer ?
#
loop_
_entity_poly.entity_id
_entity_poly.type
_entity_poly.pdbx_seq_one_letter_code
_entity_poly.pdbx_strand_id
1 'polypeptide(L)' 'MNGIEIIKSDLPVRETVTNILRAIENERWHLFAHIDHAAEAKKKGLPLRPTEVILFGNPEIGTC' A
#
# COMPACT_ATOMS: atom_id res chain seq x y z
N MET A 1 9.98 -17.20 -8.98
CA MET A 1 9.52 -16.10 -8.12
C MET A 1 8.04 -15.90 -8.38
N ASN A 2 7.19 -16.65 -7.67
CA ASN A 2 5.74 -16.50 -7.77
C ASN A 2 5.30 -15.71 -6.52
N GLY A 3 4.47 -14.68 -6.69
CA GLY A 3 3.96 -13.85 -5.57
C GLY A 3 4.38 -12.39 -5.58
N ILE A 4 5.06 -11.90 -6.63
CA ILE A 4 5.28 -10.46 -6.84
C ILE A 4 4.77 -10.10 -8.23
N GLU A 5 3.88 -9.12 -8.29
CA GLU A 5 3.41 -8.50 -9.52
C GLU A 5 3.77 -7.02 -9.50
N ILE A 6 4.30 -6.50 -10.62
CA ILE A 6 4.67 -5.10 -10.76
C ILE A 6 3.77 -4.49 -11.83
N ILE A 7 2.85 -3.64 -11.38
CA ILE A 7 1.92 -2.93 -12.26
C ILE A 7 2.30 -1.45 -12.27
N LYS A 8 2.48 -0.88 -13.46
CA LYS A 8 2.74 0.56 -13.61
C LYS A 8 1.42 1.33 -13.52
N SER A 9 1.41 2.38 -12.70
CA SER A 9 0.35 3.39 -12.66
C SER A 9 0.81 4.65 -13.38
N ASP A 10 -0.10 5.30 -14.12
CA ASP A 10 0.13 6.64 -14.69
C ASP A 10 -0.30 7.75 -13.72
N LEU A 11 -0.86 7.40 -12.56
CA LEU A 11 -1.27 8.34 -11.52
C LEU A 11 -0.13 8.61 -10.53
N PRO A 12 -0.11 9.79 -9.88
CA PRO A 12 0.78 10.04 -8.75
C PRO A 12 0.59 9.02 -7.63
N VAL A 13 1.63 8.82 -6.81
CA VAL A 13 1.63 7.82 -5.71
C VAL A 13 0.42 8.00 -4.79
N ARG A 14 0.18 9.23 -4.32
CA ARG A 14 -0.93 9.53 -3.40
C ARG A 14 -2.31 9.20 -3.97
N GLU A 15 -2.51 9.46 -5.26
CA GLU A 15 -3.77 9.16 -5.94
C GLU A 15 -3.93 7.66 -6.18
N THR A 16 -2.87 6.99 -6.61
CA THR A 16 -2.83 5.52 -6.74
C THR A 16 -3.17 4.85 -5.41
N VAL A 17 -2.55 5.28 -4.32
CA VAL A 17 -2.81 4.75 -2.96
C VAL A 17 -4.25 5.02 -2.53
N THR A 18 -4.77 6.21 -2.76
CA THR A 18 -6.17 6.55 -2.44
C THR A 18 -7.15 5.60 -3.15
N ASN A 19 -6.90 5.29 -4.42
CA ASN A 19 -7.73 4.37 -5.19
C ASN A 19 -7.60 2.93 -4.70
N ILE A 20 -6.40 2.47 -4.32
CA ILE A 20 -6.19 1.15 -3.74
C ILE A 20 -6.93 1.01 -2.40
N LEU A 21 -6.82 2.00 -1.51
CA LEU A 21 -7.51 1.98 -0.22
C LEU A 21 -9.03 1.90 -0.37
N ARG A 22 -9.60 2.64 -1.33
CA ARG A 22 -11.03 2.55 -1.68
C ARG A 22 -11.42 1.16 -2.20
N ALA A 23 -10.57 0.56 -3.04
CA ALA A 23 -10.83 -0.79 -3.55
C ALA A 23 -10.82 -1.83 -2.42
N ILE A 24 -9.84 -1.76 -1.51
CA ILE A 24 -9.75 -2.63 -0.32
C ILE A 24 -11.02 -2.51 0.53
N GLU A 25 -11.49 -1.29 0.79
CA GLU A 25 -12.71 -1.03 1.57
C GLU A 25 -13.98 -1.57 0.87
N ASN A 26 -14.12 -1.34 -0.44
CA ASN A 26 -15.26 -1.81 -1.23
C ASN A 26 -15.37 -3.33 -1.26
N GLU A 27 -14.23 -4.02 -1.35
CA GLU A 27 -14.15 -5.49 -1.31
C GLU A 27 -14.30 -6.05 0.12
N ARG A 28 -14.46 -5.19 1.13
CA ARG A 28 -14.52 -5.56 2.56
C ARG A 28 -13.27 -6.28 3.07
N TRP A 29 -12.12 -6.02 2.47
CA TRP A 29 -10.84 -6.52 2.96
C TRP A 29 -10.37 -5.64 4.12
N HIS A 30 -9.56 -6.24 4.99
CA HIS A 30 -9.03 -5.56 6.16
C HIS A 30 -7.70 -4.88 5.82
N LEU A 31 -7.60 -3.58 6.14
CA LEU A 31 -6.35 -2.81 6.07
C LEU A 31 -5.59 -2.97 7.39
N PHE A 32 -4.50 -3.73 7.38
CA PHE A 32 -3.68 -3.94 8.57
C PHE A 32 -2.77 -2.75 8.87
N ALA A 33 -2.16 -2.17 7.82
CA ALA A 33 -1.26 -1.04 7.95
C ALA A 33 -1.18 -0.22 6.67
N HIS A 34 -0.99 1.09 6.84
CA HIS A 34 -0.64 2.01 5.77
C HIS A 34 0.49 2.92 6.27
N ILE A 35 1.61 2.91 5.56
CA ILE A 35 2.86 3.55 5.99
C ILE A 35 3.35 4.47 4.89
N ASP A 36 3.49 5.76 5.20
CA ASP A 36 4.23 6.72 4.36
C ASP A 36 5.74 6.55 4.63
N HIS A 37 6.37 5.69 3.84
CA HIS A 37 7.78 5.37 4.01
C HIS A 37 8.67 6.57 3.68
N ALA A 38 8.25 7.43 2.75
CA ALA A 38 8.97 8.66 2.43
C ALA A 38 8.95 9.66 3.59
N ALA A 39 7.83 9.81 4.30
CA ALA A 39 7.76 10.62 5.50
C ALA A 39 8.65 10.09 6.62
N GLU A 40 8.69 8.77 6.86
CA GLU A 40 9.58 8.18 7.85
C GLU A 40 11.07 8.35 7.50
N ALA A 41 11.43 8.17 6.23
CA ALA A 41 12.79 8.44 5.74
C ALA A 41 13.19 9.91 5.98
N LYS A 42 12.27 10.84 5.67
CA LYS A 42 12.48 12.29 5.90
C LYS A 42 12.73 12.62 7.37
N LYS A 43 12.03 11.97 8.31
CA LYS A 43 12.29 12.13 9.76
C LYS A 43 13.70 11.72 10.18
N LYS A 44 14.35 10.86 9.39
CA LYS A 44 15.74 10.40 9.59
C LYS A 44 16.74 11.14 8.71
N GLY A 45 16.33 12.20 8.01
CA GLY A 45 17.20 12.96 7.11
C GLY A 45 17.58 12.20 5.84
N LEU A 46 16.88 11.11 5.51
CA LEU A 46 17.15 10.30 4.34
C LEU A 46 16.25 10.73 3.17
N PRO A 47 16.80 10.97 1.96
CA PRO A 47 16.00 11.27 0.80
C PRO A 47 15.35 9.98 0.27
N LEU A 48 14.04 10.03 0.04
CA LEU A 48 13.30 8.97 -0.62
C LEU A 48 12.25 9.59 -1.54
N ARG A 49 12.10 9.03 -2.75
CA ARG A 49 10.98 9.38 -3.64
C ARG A 49 9.65 9.01 -2.96
N PRO A 50 8.50 9.64 -3.33
CA PRO A 50 7.20 9.25 -2.80
C PRO A 50 7.01 7.73 -2.85
N THR A 51 6.86 7.11 -1.68
CA THR A 51 6.82 5.66 -1.51
C THR A 51 5.95 5.36 -0.31
N GLU A 52 4.92 4.56 -0.52
CA GLU A 52 3.97 4.16 0.51
C GLU A 52 3.85 2.63 0.52
N VAL A 53 3.65 2.05 1.70
CA VAL A 53 3.45 0.61 1.89
C VAL A 53 2.07 0.38 2.46
N ILE A 54 1.32 -0.52 1.84
CA ILE A 54 -0.04 -0.91 2.26
C ILE A 54 0.00 -2.41 2.54
N LEU A 55 -0.40 -2.80 3.74
CA LEU A 55 -0.57 -4.20 4.14
C LEU A 55 -2.06 -4.44 4.39
N PHE A 56 -2.64 -5.38 3.67
CA PHE A 56 -4.07 -5.68 3.71
C PHE A 56 -4.32 -7.16 3.41
N GLY A 57 -5.51 -7.66 3.73
CA GLY A 57 -5.90 -9.04 3.49
C GLY A 57 -7.29 -9.37 4.00
N ASN A 58 -7.76 -10.59 3.74
CA ASN A 58 -9.03 -11.08 4.24
C ASN A 58 -8.79 -12.27 5.21
N PRO A 59 -8.89 -12.05 6.54
CA PRO A 59 -8.69 -13.10 7.54
C PRO A 59 -9.67 -14.27 7.41
N GLU A 60 -10.90 -14.04 6.93
CA GLU A 60 -11.92 -15.10 6.77
C GLU A 60 -11.53 -16.13 5.70
N ILE A 61 -10.76 -15.71 4.70
CA ILE A 61 -10.24 -16.59 3.63
C ILE A 61 -8.87 -17.15 4.03
N GLY A 62 -8.04 -16.33 4.68
CA GLY A 62 -6.62 -16.62 4.91
C GLY A 62 -6.30 -17.37 6.20
N THR A 63 -7.27 -17.58 7.09
CA THR A 63 -7.05 -18.26 8.38
C THR A 63 -7.69 -19.65 8.33
N CYS A 64 -6.86 -20.69 8.46
CA CYS A 64 -7.28 -22.08 8.62
C CYS A 64 -7.56 -22.44 10.08
#